data_AF-A0A7T7I2W6-F1
#
_entry.id   AF-A0A7T7I2W6-F1
#
_cell.length_a   1.000
_cell.length_b   1.000
_cell.length_c   1.000
_cell.angle_alpha   90.00
_cell.angle_beta   90.00
_cell.angle_gamma   90.00
#
_symmetry.space_group_name_H-M   'P 1'
#
loop_
_entity.id
_entity.type
_entity.pdbx_description
1 polymer ?
#
loop_
_entity_poly.entity_id
_entity_poly.type
_entity_poly.pdbx_seq_one_letter_code
_entity_poly.pdbx_strand_id
1 'polypeptide(L)'
;MLLSHLPEGLRARLVPVEAAATLFCALCWKILAFAMYAEGYDLDPSAPVQPAGDDQIELLALLFACSVPVTWLLGKVAPPGLRGALDNVVVVRLALALALSLVMFLGLLTGVRIPLLGWRI
;
A
#
# COMPACT_ATOMS: atom_id res chain seq x y z
N MET A 1 -1.36 -19.57 -9.23
CA MET A 1 -1.79 -20.88 -8.69
C MET A 1 -2.28 -20.81 -7.24
N LEU A 2 -2.17 -19.68 -6.53
CA LEU A 2 -2.52 -19.59 -5.10
C LEU A 2 -4.03 -19.68 -4.81
N LEU A 3 -4.89 -19.26 -5.73
CA LEU A 3 -6.34 -19.17 -5.51
C LEU A 3 -7.17 -20.27 -6.19
N SER A 4 -6.55 -21.18 -6.96
CA SER A 4 -7.27 -22.25 -7.68
C SER A 4 -7.86 -23.32 -6.77
N HIS A 5 -7.48 -23.35 -5.50
CA HIS A 5 -7.97 -24.31 -4.49
C HIS A 5 -9.05 -23.73 -3.57
N LEU A 6 -9.38 -22.44 -3.69
CA LEU A 6 -10.37 -21.80 -2.83
C LEU A 6 -11.78 -21.98 -3.39
N PRO A 7 -12.78 -22.27 -2.53
CA PRO A 7 -14.17 -22.35 -2.95
C PRO A 7 -14.62 -21.03 -3.60
N GLU A 8 -15.38 -21.10 -4.70
CA GLU A 8 -15.75 -19.94 -5.52
C GLU A 8 -16.42 -18.81 -4.71
N GLY A 9 -17.20 -19.17 -3.68
CA GLY A 9 -17.83 -18.20 -2.78
C GLY A 9 -16.84 -17.38 -1.95
N LEU A 10 -15.66 -17.92 -1.64
CA LEU A 10 -14.61 -17.21 -0.90
C LEU A 10 -13.82 -16.30 -1.85
N ARG A 11 -13.58 -16.75 -3.09
CA ARG A 11 -12.96 -15.93 -4.15
C ARG A 11 -13.81 -14.71 -4.50
N ALA A 12 -15.14 -14.87 -4.58
CA ALA A 12 -16.07 -13.76 -4.83
C ALA A 12 -16.07 -12.69 -3.72
N ARG A 13 -15.85 -13.11 -2.46
CA ARG A 13 -15.77 -12.20 -1.30
C ARG A 13 -14.41 -11.55 -1.12
N LEU A 14 -13.35 -12.16 -1.65
CA LEU A 14 -11.98 -11.67 -1.51
C LEU A 14 -11.80 -10.30 -2.18
N VAL A 15 -12.33 -10.11 -3.38
CA VAL A 15 -12.17 -8.88 -4.17
C VAL A 15 -12.67 -7.62 -3.44
N PRO A 16 -13.92 -7.56 -2.91
CA PRO A 16 -14.37 -6.38 -2.17
C PRO A 16 -13.64 -6.17 -0.84
N VAL A 17 -13.31 -7.25 -0.12
CA VAL A 17 -12.57 -7.16 1.15
C VAL A 17 -11.17 -6.63 0.92
N GLU A 18 -10.48 -7.14 -0.11
CA GLU A 18 -9.16 -6.67 -0.49
C GLU A 18 -9.19 -5.20 -0.91
N ALA A 19 -10.13 -4.80 -1.76
CA ALA A 19 -10.27 -3.41 -2.17
C ALA A 19 -10.47 -2.49 -0.97
N ALA A 20 -11.34 -2.86 -0.03
CA ALA A 20 -11.58 -2.09 1.19
C ALA A 20 -10.31 -1.99 2.06
N ALA A 21 -9.61 -3.11 2.28
CA ALA A 21 -8.39 -3.14 3.08
C ALA A 21 -7.27 -2.32 2.43
N THR A 22 -7.05 -2.49 1.13
CA THR A 22 -6.01 -1.76 0.39
C THR A 22 -6.27 -0.26 0.36
N LEU A 23 -7.52 0.17 0.13
CA LEU A 23 -7.87 1.59 0.16
C LEU A 23 -7.76 2.18 1.57
N PHE A 24 -8.14 1.42 2.60
CA PHE A 24 -7.95 1.83 3.99
C PHE A 24 -6.47 2.02 4.34
N CYS A 25 -5.62 1.05 3.99
CA CYS A 25 -4.16 1.18 4.16
C CYS A 25 -3.60 2.39 3.43
N ALA A 26 -3.98 2.59 2.16
CA ALA A 26 -3.56 3.75 1.37
C ALA A 26 -3.97 5.08 2.03
N LEU A 27 -5.20 5.18 2.56
CA LEU A 27 -5.65 6.36 3.29
C LEU A 27 -4.83 6.60 4.55
N CYS A 28 -4.57 5.55 5.35
CA CYS A 28 -3.72 5.65 6.53
C CYS A 28 -2.31 6.12 6.19
N TRP A 29 -1.71 5.59 5.11
CA TRP A 29 -0.39 6.02 4.64
C TRP A 29 -0.40 7.48 4.18
N LYS A 30 -1.46 7.94 3.50
CA LYS A 30 -1.59 9.34 3.10
C LYS A 30 -1.71 10.28 4.30
N ILE A 31 -2.47 9.89 5.34
CA ILE A 31 -2.55 10.65 6.60
C ILE A 31 -1.19 10.68 7.29
N LEU A 32 -0.47 9.56 7.32
CA LEU A 32 0.88 9.50 7.89
C LEU A 32 1.87 10.40 7.14
N ALA A 33 1.88 10.36 5.81
CA ALA A 33 2.71 11.23 4.99
C ALA A 33 2.41 12.70 5.27
N PHE A 34 1.13 13.06 5.39
CA PHE A 34 0.72 14.42 5.76
C PHE A 34 1.19 14.83 7.16
N ALA A 35 1.11 13.92 8.14
CA ALA A 35 1.61 14.18 9.49
C ALA A 35 3.13 14.40 9.49
N MET A 36 3.88 13.57 8.77
CA MET A 36 5.34 13.72 8.63
C MET A 36 5.72 15.03 7.92
N TYR A 37 4.97 15.41 6.87
CA TYR A 37 5.15 16.70 6.19
C TYR A 37 4.90 17.88 7.14
N ALA A 38 3.81 17.83 7.91
CA ALA A 38 3.45 18.89 8.86
C ALA A 38 4.49 19.03 9.98
N GLU A 39 4.96 17.92 10.56
CA GLU A 39 6.03 17.94 11.55
C GLU A 39 7.35 18.46 10.96
N GLY A 40 7.66 18.13 9.70
CA GLY A 40 8.83 18.65 9.00
C GLY A 40 8.77 20.16 8.72
N TYR A 41 7.57 20.70 8.52
CA TYR A 41 7.33 22.13 8.27
C TYR A 41 7.52 22.99 9.54
N ASP A 42 7.25 22.42 10.72
CA ASP A 42 7.43 23.08 12.02
C ASP A 42 8.86 23.00 12.59
N LEU A 43 9.82 22.44 11.83
CA LEU A 43 11.21 22.37 12.27
C LEU A 43 11.92 23.73 12.18
N ASP A 44 12.49 24.15 13.29
CA ASP A 44 13.46 25.25 13.38
C ASP A 44 14.56 25.07 12.31
N PRO A 45 14.86 26.08 11.47
CA PRO A 45 15.88 25.97 10.42
C PRO A 45 17.30 25.66 10.93
N SER A 46 17.53 25.72 12.24
CA SER A 46 18.78 25.29 12.88
C SER A 46 18.83 23.80 13.27
N ALA A 47 17.70 23.09 13.20
CA ALA A 47 17.61 21.66 13.47
C ALA A 47 18.22 20.84 12.32
N PRO A 48 18.89 19.70 12.62
CA PRO A 48 19.43 18.82 11.58
C PRO A 48 18.32 18.35 10.64
N VAL A 49 18.55 18.50 9.32
CA VAL A 49 17.62 18.12 8.26
C VAL A 49 17.08 16.72 8.52
N GLN A 50 15.80 16.60 8.85
CA GLN A 50 15.14 15.31 8.89
C GLN A 50 14.98 14.84 7.43
N PRO A 51 15.45 13.64 7.07
CA PRO A 51 15.23 13.12 5.72
C PRO A 51 13.72 12.94 5.47
N ALA A 52 13.23 13.63 4.44
CA ALA A 52 11.85 13.63 3.98
C ALA A 52 11.46 12.25 3.41
N GLY A 53 10.71 11.48 4.20
CA GLY A 53 10.13 10.19 3.81
C GLY A 53 8.66 10.27 3.35
N ASP A 54 8.05 11.43 3.55
CA ASP A 54 6.66 11.76 3.27
C ASP A 54 6.32 11.63 1.78
N ASP A 55 7.17 12.14 0.89
CA ASP A 55 6.97 12.05 -0.57
C ASP A 55 6.86 10.59 -1.06
N GLN A 56 7.68 9.69 -0.51
CA GLN A 56 7.67 8.29 -0.93
C GLN A 56 6.44 7.54 -0.38
N ILE A 57 6.06 7.82 0.87
CA ILE A 57 4.86 7.23 1.49
C ILE A 57 3.60 7.73 0.77
N GLU A 58 3.55 9.01 0.41
CA GLU A 58 2.48 9.59 -0.39
C GLU A 58 2.37 8.90 -1.76
N LEU A 59 3.50 8.74 -2.46
CA LEU A 59 3.51 8.09 -3.76
C LEU A 59 3.02 6.64 -3.65
N LEU A 60 3.48 5.90 -2.63
CA LEU A 60 3.01 4.55 -2.30
C LEU A 60 1.50 4.49 -2.07
N ALA A 61 0.97 5.41 -1.26
CA ALA A 61 -0.46 5.52 -0.99
C ALA A 61 -1.27 5.72 -2.29
N LEU A 62 -0.83 6.64 -3.15
CA LEU A 62 -1.47 6.89 -4.44
C LEU A 62 -1.37 5.68 -5.38
N LEU A 63 -0.21 5.02 -5.46
CA LEU A 63 0.01 3.84 -6.30
C LEU A 63 -0.95 2.71 -5.92
N PHE A 64 -1.08 2.42 -4.62
CA PHE A 64 -2.00 1.40 -4.13
C PHE A 64 -3.46 1.81 -4.35
N ALA A 65 -3.82 3.07 -4.07
CA ALA A 65 -5.18 3.57 -4.31
C ALA A 65 -5.59 3.48 -5.79
N CYS A 66 -4.70 3.86 -6.71
CA CYS A 66 -4.94 3.80 -8.15
C CYS A 66 -4.94 2.35 -8.68
N SER A 67 -4.19 1.44 -8.05
CA SER A 67 -4.15 0.05 -8.50
C SER A 67 -5.52 -0.65 -8.37
N VAL A 68 -6.33 -0.29 -7.37
CA VAL A 68 -7.65 -0.91 -7.10
C VAL A 68 -8.62 -0.73 -8.26
N PRO A 69 -8.97 0.50 -8.70
CA PRO A 69 -9.86 0.71 -9.85
C PRO A 69 -9.27 0.14 -11.15
N VAL A 70 -7.94 0.16 -11.33
CA VAL A 70 -7.29 -0.46 -12.50
C VAL A 70 -7.54 -1.97 -12.53
N THR A 71 -7.29 -2.67 -11.41
CA THR A 71 -7.56 -4.12 -11.33
C THR A 71 -9.03 -4.45 -11.48
N TRP A 72 -9.92 -3.60 -10.98
CA TRP A 72 -11.37 -3.79 -11.11
C TRP A 72 -11.84 -3.62 -12.57
N LEU A 73 -11.35 -2.59 -13.27
CA LEU A 73 -11.63 -2.38 -14.69
C LEU A 73 -11.13 -3.54 -15.54
N LEU A 74 -9.90 -4.00 -15.29
CA LEU A 74 -9.33 -5.17 -15.96
C LEU A 74 -10.16 -6.42 -15.69
N GLY A 75 -10.66 -6.61 -14.46
CA GLY A 75 -11.56 -7.72 -14.10
C GLY A 75 -12.85 -7.78 -14.91
N LYS A 76 -13.38 -6.63 -15.35
CA LYS A 76 -14.60 -6.56 -16.16
C LYS A 76 -14.38 -6.96 -17.62
N VAL A 77 -13.25 -6.56 -18.20
CA VAL A 77 -12.97 -6.73 -19.63
C VAL A 77 -12.07 -7.94 -19.94
N ALA A 78 -11.47 -8.54 -18.92
CA ALA A 78 -10.51 -9.63 -19.11
C ALA A 78 -11.17 -10.93 -19.60
N PRO A 79 -10.58 -11.58 -20.62
CA PRO A 79 -11.01 -12.90 -21.06
C PRO A 79 -10.80 -13.96 -19.96
N PRO A 80 -11.53 -15.10 -19.99
CA PRO A 80 -11.52 -16.10 -18.92
C PRO A 80 -10.12 -16.59 -18.51
N GLY A 81 -9.19 -16.72 -19.47
CA GLY A 81 -7.80 -17.12 -19.21
C GLY A 81 -6.98 -16.11 -18.41
N LEU A 82 -7.32 -14.82 -18.44
CA LEU A 82 -6.60 -13.76 -17.70
C LEU A 82 -7.12 -13.56 -16.27
N ARG A 83 -8.33 -14.04 -15.96
CA ARG A 83 -8.95 -13.83 -14.63
C ARG A 83 -8.12 -14.45 -13.51
N GLY A 84 -7.51 -15.61 -13.76
CA GLY A 84 -6.62 -16.26 -12.79
C GLY A 84 -5.35 -15.46 -12.49
N ALA A 85 -4.85 -14.67 -13.44
CA ALA A 85 -3.71 -13.78 -13.23
C ALA A 85 -4.11 -12.55 -12.39
N LEU A 86 -5.25 -11.93 -12.72
CA LEU A 86 -5.80 -10.79 -11.96
C LEU A 86 -6.03 -11.14 -10.49
N ASP A 87 -6.52 -12.34 -10.23
CA ASP A 87 -6.76 -12.77 -8.85
C ASP A 87 -5.45 -12.97 -8.07
N ASN A 88 -4.36 -13.42 -8.70
CA ASN A 88 -3.05 -13.44 -8.04
C ASN A 88 -2.56 -12.00 -7.76
N VAL A 89 -2.83 -11.05 -8.67
CA VAL A 89 -2.47 -9.63 -8.45
C VAL A 89 -3.20 -9.06 -7.23
N VAL A 90 -4.49 -9.36 -7.07
CA VAL A 90 -5.29 -8.96 -5.89
C VAL A 90 -4.64 -9.48 -4.59
N VAL A 91 -4.25 -10.76 -4.55
CA VAL A 91 -3.61 -11.35 -3.37
C VAL A 91 -2.24 -10.74 -3.09
N VAL A 92 -1.41 -10.61 -4.13
CA VAL A 92 -0.06 -10.03 -3.99
C VAL A 92 -0.15 -8.60 -3.51
N ARG A 93 -1.08 -7.81 -4.05
CA ARG A 93 -1.31 -6.43 -3.60
C ARG A 93 -1.70 -6.39 -2.13
N LEU A 94 -2.66 -7.21 -1.69
CA LEU A 94 -3.06 -7.26 -0.30
C LEU A 94 -1.87 -7.63 0.62
N ALA A 95 -1.11 -8.66 0.23
CA ALA A 95 0.06 -9.09 0.98
C ALA A 95 1.11 -7.99 1.09
N LEU A 96 1.38 -7.26 0.00
CA LEU A 96 2.28 -6.12 -0.01
C LEU A 96 1.77 -4.97 0.86
N ALA A 97 0.48 -4.61 0.76
CA ALA A 97 -0.12 -3.55 1.57
C ALA A 97 0.02 -3.85 3.07
N LEU A 98 -0.23 -5.10 3.47
CA LEU A 98 -0.08 -5.54 4.86
C LEU A 98 1.39 -5.56 5.29
N ALA A 99 2.29 -6.09 4.47
CA ALA A 99 3.72 -6.16 4.78
C ALA A 99 4.33 -4.76 4.93
N LEU A 100 4.01 -3.84 4.02
CA LEU A 100 4.48 -2.45 4.08
C LEU A 100 3.90 -1.72 5.28
N SER A 101 2.61 -1.90 5.57
CA SER A 101 1.99 -1.33 6.77
C SER A 101 2.67 -1.83 8.05
N LEU A 102 3.02 -3.12 8.13
CA LEU A 102 3.74 -3.69 9.25
C LEU A 102 5.15 -3.08 9.38
N VAL A 103 5.88 -2.96 8.27
CA VAL A 103 7.22 -2.35 8.28
C VAL A 103 7.16 -0.89 8.75
N MET A 104 6.22 -0.11 8.25
CA MET A 104 6.01 1.28 8.68
C MET A 104 5.65 1.36 10.16
N PHE A 105 4.76 0.48 10.64
CA PHE A 105 4.38 0.40 12.04
C PHE A 105 5.57 0.02 12.96
N LEU A 106 6.39 -0.96 12.55
CA LEU A 106 7.61 -1.32 13.27
C LEU A 106 8.63 -0.18 13.30
N GLY A 107 8.78 0.55 12.19
CA GLY A 107 9.62 1.75 12.13
C GLY A 107 9.17 2.82 13.14
N LEU A 108 7.85 3.06 13.24
CA LEU A 108 7.28 3.98 14.23
C LEU A 108 7.53 3.53 15.68
N LEU A 109 7.37 2.23 15.99
CA LEU A 109 7.56 1.71 17.35
C LEU A 109 9.02 1.71 17.81
N THR A 110 9.93 1.34 16.91
CA THR A 110 11.35 1.15 17.26
C THR A 110 12.15 2.44 17.12
N GLY A 111 11.60 3.45 16.43
CA GLY A 111 12.36 4.60 15.96
C GLY A 111 13.45 4.24 14.93
N VAL A 112 13.55 2.96 14.54
CA VAL A 112 14.54 2.48 13.59
C VAL A 112 14.06 2.84 12.19
N ARG A 113 14.92 3.57 11.49
CA ARG A 113 14.69 3.98 10.11
C ARG A 113 14.91 2.77 9.19
N ILE A 114 13.82 2.20 8.67
CA ILE A 114 13.85 1.14 7.66
C ILE A 114 13.81 1.78 6.25
N PRO A 115 14.88 1.73 5.45
CA PRO A 115 14.90 2.31 4.11
C PRO A 115 13.95 1.54 3.20
N LEU A 116 12.74 2.07 2.99
CA LEU A 116 11.69 1.44 2.19
C LEU A 116 11.97 1.56 0.68
N LEU A 117 12.61 2.65 0.24
CA LEU A 117 13.19 2.84 -1.11
C LEU A 117 14.01 4.15 -1.11
N GLY A 118 15.30 4.09 -1.42
CA GLY A 118 16.09 5.29 -1.77
C GLY A 118 16.34 6.31 -0.66
N TRP A 119 16.13 5.99 0.63
CA TRP A 119 16.59 6.84 1.74
C TRP A 119 18.10 7.01 1.65
N ARG A 120 18.53 8.15 1.09
CA ARG A 120 19.92 8.60 1.21
C ARG A 120 20.12 8.99 2.67
N ILE A 121 21.04 8.27 3.30
CA ILE A 121 21.60 8.58 4.61
C ILE A 121 22.45 9.85 4.46
#